data_AF-A0A554R072-F1
#
_entry.id   AF-A0A554R072-F1
#
_cell.length_a   1.000
_cell.length_b   1.000
_cell.length_c   1.000
_cell.angle_alpha   90.00
_cell.angle_beta   90.00
_cell.angle_gamma   90.00
#
_symmetry.space_group_name_H-M   'P 1'
#
loop_
_entity.id
_entity.type
_entity.pdbx_description
1 polymer ?
#
loop_
_entity_poly.entity_id
_entity_poly.type
_entity_poly.pdbx_seq_one_letter_code
_entity_poly.pdbx_strand_id
1 'polypeptide(L)'
;MGDFVPVPLQDNGIDIREILQSGRIPCGGYSTEVGGEPVLITVSRRSVDDDGTFLAETGNWMLQFFVAGAVLRPSAAVDVVRRAAPVNLGATYIYAPDIETMRPIHVVAAFFSNSGPMIDAPPDFDWWKHSNVHRYFSVHRIAGTLDELMPVYRSLNHSFYLPHMDRRGRYWNLRLAGPPESSGLGETFVATVGALSRRSAIKSDIKPLALQWLHDGIVRFTFQRIRNQRCFQLEIELPDHNQMTFGRFFLPGGGPIVREPAQFAAGLASRLRELSAASYSLMGTECDCVE
;
A
#
# COMPACT_ATOMS: atom_id res chain seq x y z
N MET A 1 38.29 3.50 3.06
CA MET A 1 37.18 3.84 3.98
C MET A 1 36.71 5.21 3.55
N GLY A 2 35.53 5.32 2.95
CA GLY A 2 34.98 6.63 2.59
C GLY A 2 34.48 7.33 3.85
N ASP A 3 34.78 8.61 4.00
CA ASP A 3 34.34 9.41 5.14
C ASP A 3 32.81 9.41 5.23
N PHE A 4 32.29 8.98 6.38
CA PHE A 4 30.86 9.07 6.75
C PHE A 4 30.48 10.46 7.25
N VAL A 5 31.27 11.49 6.93
CA VAL A 5 31.05 12.86 7.37
C VAL A 5 29.87 13.44 6.59
N PRO A 6 28.82 13.95 7.26
CA PRO A 6 27.70 14.61 6.59
C PRO A 6 28.17 15.83 5.79
N VAL A 7 27.58 16.04 4.62
CA VAL A 7 27.89 17.20 3.77
C VAL A 7 27.04 18.39 4.23
N PRO A 8 27.61 19.57 4.53
CA PRO A 8 26.83 20.75 4.86
C PRO A 8 25.87 21.10 3.72
N LEU A 9 24.63 21.41 4.07
CA LEU A 9 23.62 21.84 3.11
C LEU A 9 24.02 23.21 2.54
N GLN A 10 24.36 23.26 1.26
CA GLN A 10 24.74 24.50 0.57
C GLN A 10 23.49 25.27 0.14
N ASP A 11 23.67 26.51 -0.33
CA ASP A 11 22.58 27.41 -0.78
C ASP A 11 21.68 26.78 -1.87
N ASN A 12 22.22 25.85 -2.66
CA ASN A 12 21.50 25.13 -3.71
C ASN A 12 20.65 23.96 -3.18
N GLY A 13 20.73 23.64 -1.89
CA GLY A 13 20.00 22.55 -1.25
C GLY A 13 20.34 21.15 -1.76
N ILE A 14 19.47 20.19 -1.49
CA ILE A 14 19.56 18.80 -1.95
C ILE A 14 19.11 18.73 -3.40
N ASP A 15 20.01 18.35 -4.31
CA ASP A 15 19.69 18.19 -5.73
C ASP A 15 18.86 16.91 -5.96
N ILE A 16 17.53 17.07 -5.89
CA ILE A 16 16.57 16.01 -6.15
C ILE A 16 16.70 15.45 -7.58
N ARG A 17 17.03 16.30 -8.57
CA ARG A 17 17.15 15.85 -9.96
C ARG A 17 18.38 14.95 -10.13
N GLU A 18 19.52 15.33 -9.56
CA GLU A 18 20.73 14.49 -9.58
C GLU A 18 20.48 13.16 -8.85
N ILE A 19 19.78 13.19 -7.71
CA ILE A 19 19.40 11.96 -6.97
C ILE A 19 18.51 11.06 -7.84
N LEU A 20 17.51 11.61 -8.54
CA LEU A 20 16.61 10.83 -9.42
C LEU A 20 17.32 10.27 -10.67
N GLN A 21 18.27 11.01 -11.25
CA GLN A 21 18.97 10.58 -12.47
C GLN A 21 20.14 9.63 -12.18
N SER A 22 21.02 9.99 -11.25
CA SER A 22 22.29 9.29 -11.01
C SER A 22 22.27 8.35 -9.82
N GLY A 23 21.32 8.55 -8.88
CA GLY A 23 21.27 7.80 -7.62
C GLY A 23 22.37 8.19 -6.64
N ARG A 24 23.15 9.23 -6.94
CA ARG A 24 24.20 9.74 -6.05
C ARG A 24 23.57 10.35 -4.81
N ILE A 25 23.83 9.74 -3.67
CA ILE A 25 23.43 10.23 -2.36
C ILE A 25 24.68 10.17 -1.48
N PRO A 26 25.06 11.26 -0.77
CA PRO A 26 26.17 11.22 0.17
C PRO A 26 25.93 10.16 1.25
N CYS A 27 26.89 9.25 1.45
CA CYS A 27 26.78 8.18 2.43
C CYS A 27 26.61 8.70 3.87
N GLY A 28 27.22 9.84 4.19
CA GLY A 28 27.08 10.53 5.48
C GLY A 28 25.81 11.36 5.61
N GLY A 29 25.00 11.51 4.55
CA GLY A 29 23.84 12.41 4.52
C GLY A 29 24.23 13.89 4.43
N TYR A 30 23.28 14.75 4.75
CA TYR A 30 23.41 16.21 4.73
C TYR A 30 23.23 16.78 6.13
N SER A 31 24.05 17.76 6.53
CA SER A 31 23.89 18.48 7.80
C SER A 31 23.34 19.89 7.60
N THR A 32 22.43 20.29 8.47
CA THR A 32 21.87 21.64 8.56
C THR A 32 21.64 22.00 10.03
N GLU A 33 21.32 23.25 10.33
CA GLU A 33 20.93 23.68 11.68
C GLU A 33 19.49 24.20 11.69
N VAL A 34 18.78 23.95 12.79
CA VAL A 34 17.44 24.49 13.05
C VAL A 34 17.42 25.05 14.46
N GLY A 35 17.28 26.37 14.59
CA GLY A 35 17.31 27.03 15.90
C GLY A 35 18.66 26.88 16.63
N GLY A 36 19.76 26.72 15.89
CA GLY A 36 21.10 26.49 16.44
C GLY A 36 21.42 25.04 16.81
N GLU A 37 20.47 24.12 16.61
CA GLU A 37 20.67 22.70 16.86
C GLU A 37 20.98 21.94 15.55
N PRO A 38 21.94 21.01 15.56
CA PRO A 38 22.30 20.25 14.38
C PRO A 38 21.21 19.24 14.00
N VAL A 39 20.91 19.19 12.70
CA VAL A 39 19.97 18.28 12.08
C VAL A 39 20.66 17.54 10.94
N LEU A 40 20.54 16.21 10.95
CA LEU A 40 21.05 15.32 9.92
C LEU A 40 19.90 14.87 9.02
N ILE A 41 20.07 14.99 7.70
CA ILE A 41 19.13 14.51 6.68
C ILE A 41 19.82 13.43 5.87
N THR A 42 19.39 12.18 6.04
CA THR A 42 19.82 11.09 5.16
C THR A 42 18.74 10.85 4.11
N VAL A 43 19.12 10.68 2.85
CA VAL A 43 18.16 10.41 1.77
C VAL A 43 18.26 8.95 1.36
N SER A 44 17.12 8.33 1.06
CA SER A 44 17.10 7.06 0.32
C SER A 44 16.19 7.17 -0.88
N ARG A 45 16.62 6.57 -2.00
CA ARG A 45 15.85 6.50 -3.23
C ARG A 45 15.40 5.06 -3.45
N ARG A 46 14.10 4.86 -3.72
CA ARG A 46 13.52 3.54 -3.98
C ARG A 46 12.59 3.61 -5.17
N SER A 47 12.69 2.65 -6.08
CA SER A 47 11.66 2.47 -7.09
C SER A 47 10.39 1.97 -6.38
N VAL A 48 9.27 2.58 -6.73
CA VAL A 48 7.95 2.22 -6.18
C VAL A 48 7.06 1.53 -7.19
N ASP A 49 7.50 1.46 -8.44
CA ASP A 49 6.84 0.72 -9.50
C ASP A 49 6.60 -0.74 -9.10
N ASP A 50 5.40 -1.21 -9.38
CA ASP A 50 5.02 -2.61 -9.30
C ASP A 50 3.87 -2.95 -10.26
N ASP A 51 3.48 -4.22 -10.28
CA ASP A 51 2.46 -4.72 -11.21
C ASP A 51 1.02 -4.26 -10.83
N GLY A 52 0.85 -3.34 -9.86
CA GLY A 52 -0.45 -2.98 -9.30
C GLY A 52 -0.70 -1.48 -9.16
N THR A 53 0.09 -0.82 -8.31
CA THR A 53 -0.25 0.49 -7.75
C THR A 53 0.48 1.64 -8.44
N PHE A 54 1.77 1.44 -8.76
CA PHE A 54 2.51 2.32 -9.65
C PHE A 54 2.89 1.52 -10.90
N LEU A 55 2.25 1.78 -12.03
CA LEU A 55 2.47 1.01 -13.27
C LEU A 55 3.95 1.01 -13.67
N ALA A 56 4.54 -0.17 -13.81
CA ALA A 56 5.97 -0.37 -14.07
C ALA A 56 6.54 0.33 -15.32
N GLU A 57 5.67 0.80 -16.22
CA GLU A 57 6.05 1.52 -17.44
C GLU A 57 6.36 3.02 -17.19
N THR A 58 6.11 3.54 -15.98
CA THR A 58 6.23 4.98 -15.69
C THR A 58 7.48 5.40 -14.93
N GLY A 59 8.26 4.46 -14.37
CA GLY A 59 9.56 4.72 -13.75
C GLY A 59 9.48 5.59 -12.48
N ASN A 60 8.56 5.28 -11.57
CA ASN A 60 8.30 6.09 -10.38
C ASN A 60 9.26 5.78 -9.23
N TRP A 61 9.62 6.85 -8.52
CA TRP A 61 10.55 6.84 -7.40
C TRP A 61 9.92 7.46 -6.16
N MET A 62 10.19 6.85 -5.01
CA MET A 62 10.00 7.44 -3.70
C MET A 62 11.35 7.86 -3.16
N LEU A 63 11.45 9.13 -2.76
CA LEU A 63 12.54 9.63 -1.94
C LEU A 63 12.08 9.65 -0.49
N GLN A 64 12.86 9.05 0.39
CA GLN A 64 12.65 9.10 1.83
C GLN A 64 13.77 9.93 2.46
N PHE A 65 13.39 10.96 3.19
CA PHE A 65 14.25 11.83 3.97
C PHE A 65 14.14 11.42 5.43
N PHE A 66 15.21 10.86 5.96
CA PHE A 66 15.37 10.53 7.37
C PHE A 66 15.96 11.75 8.05
N VAL A 67 15.13 12.47 8.80
CA VAL A 67 15.52 13.68 9.49
C VAL A 67 15.76 13.34 10.95
N ALA A 68 17.02 13.43 11.39
CA ALA A 68 17.45 13.14 12.75
C ALA A 68 17.95 14.41 13.43
N GLY A 69 17.44 14.76 14.62
CA GLY A 69 17.86 15.98 15.33
C GLY A 69 17.09 16.27 16.61
N ALA A 70 17.57 17.23 17.39
CA ALA A 70 17.23 17.41 18.81
C ALA A 70 15.76 17.80 19.09
N VAL A 71 15.04 18.43 18.17
CA VAL A 71 13.64 18.84 18.42
C VAL A 71 12.86 18.87 17.12
N LEU A 72 12.25 17.75 16.75
CA LEU A 72 11.36 17.72 15.59
C LEU A 72 9.99 17.23 16.02
N ARG A 73 9.00 18.11 15.93
CA ARG A 73 7.63 17.66 15.70
C ARG A 73 7.56 17.15 14.26
N PRO A 74 6.61 16.27 13.92
CA PRO A 74 6.43 15.80 12.55
C PRO A 74 6.39 16.94 11.51
N SER A 75 5.65 18.03 11.77
CA SER A 75 5.60 19.20 10.88
C SER A 75 6.96 19.88 10.71
N ALA A 76 7.72 20.06 11.80
CA ALA A 76 9.05 20.67 11.74
C ALA A 76 10.04 19.85 10.88
N ALA A 77 9.95 18.52 10.89
CA ALA A 77 10.75 17.67 10.01
C ALA A 77 10.41 17.89 8.53
N VAL A 78 9.14 18.11 8.22
CA VAL A 78 8.67 18.38 6.85
C VAL A 78 9.15 19.75 6.38
N ASP A 79 9.12 20.77 7.25
CA ASP A 79 9.68 22.10 6.95
C ASP A 79 11.17 22.06 6.68
N VAL A 80 11.92 21.25 7.45
CA VAL A 80 13.35 21.04 7.20
C VAL A 80 13.57 20.47 5.81
N VAL A 81 12.80 19.46 5.42
CA VAL A 81 12.93 18.84 4.08
C VAL A 81 12.53 19.81 2.98
N ARG A 82 11.48 20.62 3.18
CA ARG A 82 11.04 21.64 2.22
C ARG A 82 12.04 22.79 2.06
N ARG A 83 12.72 23.20 3.12
CA ARG A 83 13.82 24.18 3.03
C ARG A 83 15.07 23.57 2.42
N ALA A 84 15.33 22.30 2.72
CA ALA A 84 16.49 21.59 2.23
C ALA A 84 16.41 21.27 0.73
N ALA A 85 15.21 21.06 0.18
CA ALA A 85 15.00 20.78 -1.23
C ALA A 85 14.60 22.07 -2.00
N PRO A 86 15.38 22.53 -3.00
CA PRO A 86 15.09 23.75 -3.76
C PRO A 86 13.86 23.61 -4.68
N VAL A 87 13.41 22.38 -4.94
CA VAL A 87 12.14 22.10 -5.59
C VAL A 87 11.03 22.25 -4.56
N ASN A 88 10.09 23.15 -4.81
CA ASN A 88 8.93 23.35 -3.93
C ASN A 88 8.16 22.03 -3.82
N LEU A 89 8.39 21.29 -2.73
CA LEU A 89 7.82 19.97 -2.57
C LEU A 89 6.31 20.12 -2.34
N GLY A 90 5.52 19.59 -3.27
CA GLY A 90 4.06 19.60 -3.21
C GLY A 90 3.52 18.71 -2.08
N ALA A 91 2.83 17.62 -2.44
CA ALA A 91 2.37 16.66 -1.45
C ALA A 91 3.57 15.89 -0.87
N THR A 92 3.69 15.88 0.45
CA THR A 92 4.67 15.09 1.19
C THR A 92 3.97 14.24 2.23
N TYR A 93 4.57 13.11 2.57
CA TYR A 93 3.99 12.14 3.48
C TYR A 93 4.94 11.92 4.65
N ILE A 94 4.44 11.95 5.88
CA ILE A 94 5.25 11.69 7.06
C ILE A 94 4.82 10.40 7.76
N TYR A 95 5.80 9.53 7.99
CA TYR A 95 5.64 8.41 8.89
C TYR A 95 5.74 8.94 10.32
N ALA A 96 4.64 8.87 11.06
CA ALA A 96 4.56 9.23 12.46
C ALA A 96 4.37 7.95 13.29
N PRO A 97 5.20 7.69 14.31
CA PRO A 97 5.00 6.52 15.15
C PRO A 97 3.67 6.63 15.91
N ASP A 98 2.90 5.53 15.97
CA ASP A 98 1.59 5.51 16.64
C ASP A 98 1.70 5.51 18.17
N ILE A 99 2.88 5.10 18.68
CA ILE A 99 3.27 5.21 20.07
C ILE A 99 4.28 6.34 20.11
N GLU A 100 4.11 7.31 21.03
CA GLU A 100 5.14 8.31 21.32
C GLU A 100 6.45 7.58 21.62
N THR A 101 7.29 7.46 20.61
CA THR A 101 8.61 6.88 20.72
C THR A 101 9.54 8.07 20.64
N MET A 102 10.42 8.22 21.64
CA MET A 102 11.51 9.20 21.67
C MET A 102 12.58 8.91 20.61
N ARG A 103 12.21 8.35 19.45
CA ARG A 103 13.15 8.25 18.34
C ARG A 103 13.27 9.64 17.72
N PRO A 104 14.47 10.24 17.68
CA PRO A 104 14.67 11.57 17.13
C PRO A 104 14.63 11.57 15.59
N ILE A 105 14.03 10.55 14.96
CA ILE A 105 14.07 10.33 13.51
C ILE A 105 12.65 10.38 12.96
N HIS A 106 12.42 11.35 12.06
CA HIS A 106 11.22 11.43 11.25
C HIS A 106 11.52 10.99 9.83
N VAL A 107 10.57 10.29 9.20
CA VAL A 107 10.68 9.89 7.80
C VAL A 107 9.67 10.68 6.99
N VAL A 108 10.16 11.58 6.15
CA VAL A 108 9.36 12.31 5.16
C VAL A 108 9.54 11.63 3.81
N ALA A 109 8.46 11.44 3.09
CA ALA A 109 8.43 10.79 1.79
C ALA A 109 7.83 11.71 0.73
N ALA A 110 8.45 11.71 -0.44
CA ALA A 110 7.99 12.41 -1.64
C ALA A 110 8.09 11.46 -2.85
N PHE A 111 7.15 11.57 -3.77
CA PHE A 111 7.05 10.69 -4.93
C PHE A 111 7.30 11.49 -6.21
N PHE A 112 8.00 10.87 -7.14
CA PHE A 112 8.40 11.46 -8.41
C PHE A 112 8.19 10.44 -9.53
N SER A 113 7.72 10.90 -10.68
CA SER A 113 7.75 10.09 -11.90
C SER A 113 9.14 10.13 -12.56
N ASN A 114 9.39 9.26 -13.53
CA ASN A 114 10.69 9.18 -14.21
C ASN A 114 11.09 10.47 -14.94
N SER A 115 10.11 11.27 -15.37
CA SER A 115 10.36 12.57 -16.02
C SER A 115 10.75 13.67 -15.03
N GLY A 116 10.77 13.38 -13.72
CA GLY A 116 11.13 14.30 -12.65
C GLY A 116 10.01 15.09 -11.95
N PRO A 117 8.75 15.22 -12.44
CA PRO A 117 7.72 15.91 -11.69
C PRO A 117 7.26 15.07 -10.49
N MET A 118 6.89 15.78 -9.42
CA MET A 118 6.25 15.16 -8.26
C MET A 118 4.89 14.60 -8.61
N ILE A 119 4.56 13.49 -7.98
CA ILE A 119 3.27 12.80 -8.08
C ILE A 119 2.75 12.52 -6.67
N ASP A 120 1.44 12.31 -6.55
CA ASP A 120 0.85 11.87 -5.30
C ASP A 120 0.97 10.34 -5.16
N ALA A 121 1.07 9.86 -3.93
CA ALA A 121 0.90 8.45 -3.65
C ALA A 121 -0.55 8.05 -3.96
N PRO A 122 -0.76 6.96 -4.73
CA PRO A 122 -2.09 6.44 -4.99
C PRO A 122 -2.77 5.95 -3.69
N PRO A 123 -4.11 5.92 -3.63
CA PRO A 123 -4.84 5.58 -2.41
C PRO A 123 -4.51 4.19 -1.83
N ASP A 124 -4.08 3.25 -2.67
CA ASP A 124 -3.74 1.88 -2.33
C ASP A 124 -2.23 1.66 -2.15
N PHE A 125 -1.43 2.73 -2.05
CA PHE A 125 0.02 2.64 -1.86
C PHE A 125 0.41 1.83 -0.60
N ASP A 126 1.35 0.90 -0.78
CA ASP A 126 1.83 0.02 0.30
C ASP A 126 2.84 0.75 1.21
N TRP A 127 2.30 1.56 2.12
CA TRP A 127 3.09 2.30 3.11
C TRP A 127 3.96 1.39 3.99
N TRP A 128 3.49 0.16 4.24
CA TRP A 128 4.19 -0.82 5.06
C TRP A 128 5.46 -1.31 4.37
N LYS A 129 5.43 -1.70 3.09
CA LYS A 129 6.61 -2.06 2.25
C LYS A 129 7.76 -1.06 2.34
N HIS A 130 7.42 0.20 2.52
CA HIS A 130 8.37 1.31 2.53
C HIS A 130 8.61 1.87 3.95
N SER A 131 7.96 1.32 4.98
CA SER A 131 8.26 1.63 6.38
C SER A 131 9.49 0.85 6.84
N ASN A 132 10.60 1.57 7.01
CA ASN A 132 11.88 0.97 7.41
C ASN A 132 12.23 1.25 8.88
N VAL A 133 11.42 2.04 9.60
CA VAL A 133 11.83 2.65 10.88
C VAL A 133 10.88 2.34 12.03
N HIS A 134 9.58 2.21 11.76
CA HIS A 134 8.55 2.10 12.78
C HIS A 134 7.79 0.79 12.66
N ARG A 135 7.66 0.08 13.79
CA ARG A 135 6.82 -1.12 13.88
C ARG A 135 5.33 -0.78 13.91
N TYR A 136 4.99 0.34 14.56
CA TYR A 136 3.64 0.87 14.61
C TYR A 136 3.69 2.37 14.25
N PHE A 137 3.06 2.76 13.15
CA PHE A 137 3.03 4.10 12.61
C PHE A 137 1.72 4.44 11.88
N SER A 138 1.42 5.72 11.83
CA SER A 138 0.49 6.31 10.88
C SER A 138 1.26 7.06 9.80
N VAL A 139 0.70 7.16 8.60
CA VAL A 139 1.20 8.05 7.56
C VAL A 139 0.22 9.19 7.41
N HIS A 140 0.74 10.41 7.43
CA HIS A 140 -0.04 11.62 7.20
C HIS A 140 0.44 12.27 5.91
N ARG A 141 -0.51 12.66 5.06
CA ARG A 141 -0.28 13.52 3.91
C ARG A 141 -0.31 14.98 4.36
N ILE A 142 0.63 15.75 3.84
CA ILE A 142 0.73 17.20 4.04
C ILE A 142 0.76 17.82 2.65
N ALA A 143 -0.23 18.64 2.34
CA ALA A 143 -0.32 19.34 1.07
C ALA A 143 -0.27 20.85 1.29
N GLY A 144 0.72 21.51 0.67
CA GLY A 144 0.87 22.96 0.74
C GLY A 144 1.35 23.48 2.10
N THR A 145 1.11 24.77 2.37
CA THR A 145 1.64 25.55 3.51
C THR A 145 0.79 25.46 4.78
N LEU A 146 -0.41 24.89 4.71
CA LEU A 146 -1.22 24.59 5.89
C LEU A 146 -0.74 23.25 6.43
N ASP A 147 -0.11 23.26 7.60
CA ASP A 147 0.46 22.09 8.32
C ASP A 147 -0.61 21.07 8.78
N GLU A 148 -1.70 20.93 8.04
CA GLU A 148 -2.75 19.98 8.35
C GLU A 148 -2.30 18.56 7.98
N LEU A 149 -2.03 17.77 9.02
CA LEU A 149 -1.68 16.36 8.90
C LEU A 149 -2.95 15.55 8.59
N MET A 150 -3.19 15.25 7.32
CA MET A 150 -4.29 14.39 6.90
C MET A 150 -3.88 12.91 7.00
N PRO A 151 -4.47 12.09 7.89
CA PRO A 151 -4.10 10.67 7.97
C PRO A 151 -4.51 9.93 6.69
N VAL A 152 -3.57 9.20 6.10
CA VAL A 152 -3.79 8.35 4.91
C VAL A 152 -3.55 6.87 5.17
N TYR A 153 -2.88 6.53 6.28
CA TYR A 153 -2.62 5.15 6.68
C TYR A 153 -2.41 5.05 8.20
N ARG A 154 -2.80 3.93 8.81
CA ARG A 154 -2.52 3.63 10.23
C ARG A 154 -2.23 2.15 10.43
N SER A 155 -1.11 1.85 11.10
CA SER A 155 -0.64 0.48 11.34
C SER A 155 -1.35 -0.22 12.50
N LEU A 156 -1.78 0.52 13.54
CA LEU A 156 -2.42 -0.04 14.73
C LEU A 156 -3.88 -0.48 14.50
N ASN A 157 -4.38 -0.41 13.27
CA ASN A 157 -5.56 -1.18 12.84
C ASN A 157 -5.23 -2.69 12.73
N HIS A 158 -4.53 -3.23 13.72
CA HIS A 158 -4.33 -4.66 13.94
C HIS A 158 -5.61 -5.29 14.54
N SER A 159 -6.74 -5.06 13.88
CA SER A 159 -8.00 -5.76 14.14
C SER A 159 -8.65 -6.10 12.81
N PHE A 160 -8.44 -7.35 12.41
CA PHE A 160 -9.28 -8.16 11.53
C PHE A 160 -9.13 -8.09 9.99
N TYR A 161 -8.59 -7.04 9.36
CA TYR A 161 -8.54 -6.98 7.87
C TYR A 161 -7.31 -6.29 7.27
N LEU A 162 -6.11 -6.86 7.46
CA LEU A 162 -4.93 -6.53 6.65
C LEU A 162 -4.42 -7.63 5.68
N PRO A 163 -5.12 -8.75 5.35
CA PRO A 163 -4.57 -9.72 4.40
C PRO A 163 -4.27 -9.18 2.99
N HIS A 164 -4.79 -8.00 2.61
CA HIS A 164 -4.56 -7.43 1.28
C HIS A 164 -3.46 -6.39 1.21
N MET A 165 -3.02 -5.85 2.36
CA MET A 165 -2.08 -4.72 2.36
C MET A 165 -0.64 -5.11 2.67
N ASP A 166 -0.33 -6.40 2.90
CA ASP A 166 1.06 -6.84 3.01
C ASP A 166 1.58 -7.39 1.66
N ARG A 167 2.24 -6.48 0.93
CA ARG A 167 3.49 -6.64 0.18
C ARG A 167 3.56 -7.69 -0.94
N ARG A 168 3.69 -7.14 -2.16
CA ARG A 168 4.41 -7.67 -3.33
C ARG A 168 3.92 -9.04 -3.85
N GLY A 169 3.31 -9.04 -5.02
CA GLY A 169 3.10 -10.28 -5.76
C GLY A 169 2.81 -10.02 -7.23
N ARG A 170 3.36 -10.88 -8.09
CA ARG A 170 2.89 -11.01 -9.48
C ARG A 170 1.38 -11.20 -9.45
N TYR A 171 0.67 -10.56 -10.36
CA TYR A 171 -0.76 -10.77 -10.50
C TYR A 171 -1.02 -12.02 -11.33
N TRP A 172 -2.12 -12.71 -11.00
CA TRP A 172 -2.73 -13.67 -11.90
C TRP A 172 -3.62 -12.91 -12.87
N ASN A 173 -3.57 -13.31 -14.15
CA ASN A 173 -4.57 -12.87 -15.11
C ASN A 173 -5.89 -13.55 -14.78
N LEU A 174 -6.84 -12.78 -14.24
CA LEU A 174 -8.22 -13.24 -14.06
C LEU A 174 -9.02 -12.91 -15.30
N ARG A 175 -9.80 -13.88 -15.77
CA ARG A 175 -10.90 -13.62 -16.68
C ARG A 175 -12.06 -13.02 -15.90
N LEU A 176 -12.56 -11.88 -16.35
CA LEU A 176 -13.60 -11.12 -15.66
C LEU A 176 -14.87 -11.10 -16.50
N ALA A 177 -16.00 -11.39 -15.86
CA ALA A 177 -17.32 -11.01 -16.35
C ALA A 177 -17.99 -10.21 -15.23
N GLY A 178 -17.95 -8.88 -15.34
CA GLY A 178 -18.44 -7.97 -14.31
C GLY A 178 -19.97 -7.91 -14.26
N PRO A 179 -20.54 -7.48 -13.13
CA PRO A 179 -21.98 -7.22 -13.00
C PRO A 179 -22.39 -6.00 -13.84
N PRO A 180 -23.68 -5.85 -14.20
CA PRO A 180 -24.18 -4.65 -14.85
C PRO A 180 -24.07 -3.43 -13.92
N GLU A 181 -23.91 -2.23 -14.47
CA GLU A 181 -23.74 -1.00 -13.69
C GLU A 181 -24.90 -0.75 -12.73
N SER A 182 -26.13 -1.12 -13.12
CA SER A 182 -27.34 -0.99 -12.31
C SER A 182 -27.43 -1.93 -11.10
N SER A 183 -26.47 -2.85 -10.93
CA SER A 183 -26.48 -3.83 -9.84
C SER A 183 -26.06 -3.25 -8.48
N GLY A 184 -25.36 -2.11 -8.45
CA GLY A 184 -24.78 -1.55 -7.22
C GLY A 184 -23.61 -2.36 -6.65
N LEU A 185 -23.12 -3.37 -7.38
CA LEU A 185 -22.04 -4.27 -6.95
C LEU A 185 -20.65 -3.85 -7.45
N GLY A 186 -20.54 -2.78 -8.25
CA GLY A 186 -19.32 -2.41 -8.95
C GLY A 186 -18.11 -2.29 -8.03
N GLU A 187 -18.23 -1.53 -6.94
CA GLU A 187 -17.14 -1.33 -5.98
C GLU A 187 -16.72 -2.62 -5.28
N THR A 188 -17.69 -3.42 -4.83
CA THR A 188 -17.45 -4.74 -4.20
C THR A 188 -16.78 -5.71 -5.17
N PHE A 189 -17.23 -5.73 -6.43
CA PHE A 189 -16.65 -6.58 -7.46
C PHE A 189 -15.20 -6.16 -7.74
N VAL A 190 -14.92 -4.87 -7.92
CA VAL A 190 -13.56 -4.35 -8.15
C VAL A 190 -12.65 -4.66 -6.97
N ALA A 191 -13.11 -4.43 -5.74
CA ALA A 191 -12.35 -4.78 -4.53
C ALA A 191 -12.04 -6.28 -4.47
N THR A 192 -13.01 -7.12 -4.83
CA THR A 192 -12.86 -8.58 -4.88
C THR A 192 -11.87 -9.02 -5.94
N VAL A 193 -11.92 -8.45 -7.15
CA VAL A 193 -10.93 -8.69 -8.21
C VAL A 193 -9.54 -8.34 -7.72
N GLY A 194 -9.37 -7.16 -7.12
CA GLY A 194 -8.09 -6.69 -6.60
C GLY A 194 -7.52 -7.61 -5.51
N ALA A 195 -8.38 -8.19 -4.68
CA ALA A 195 -7.98 -9.15 -3.66
C ALA A 195 -7.58 -10.51 -4.23
N LEU A 196 -8.38 -11.05 -5.16
CA LEU A 196 -8.19 -12.40 -5.69
C LEU A 196 -7.05 -12.47 -6.71
N SER A 197 -6.81 -11.44 -7.51
CA SER A 197 -5.77 -11.44 -8.54
C SER A 197 -4.34 -11.46 -7.96
N ARG A 198 -4.18 -11.18 -6.67
CA ARG A 198 -2.88 -11.15 -5.98
C ARG A 198 -2.39 -12.56 -5.64
N ARG A 199 -1.23 -12.96 -6.18
CA ARG A 199 -0.57 -14.24 -5.87
C ARG A 199 -0.30 -14.50 -4.40
N SER A 200 -0.05 -13.45 -3.61
CA SER A 200 0.26 -13.56 -2.18
C SER A 200 -1.00 -13.57 -1.30
N ALA A 201 -2.15 -13.11 -1.81
CA ALA A 201 -3.38 -12.99 -1.01
C ALA A 201 -3.93 -14.38 -0.65
N ILE A 202 -3.94 -15.30 -1.60
CA ILE A 202 -4.33 -16.69 -1.39
C ILE A 202 -3.04 -17.53 -1.28
N LYS A 203 -2.99 -18.50 -0.36
CA LYS A 203 -1.82 -19.38 -0.17
C LYS A 203 -1.32 -19.90 -1.53
N SER A 204 -0.02 -20.09 -1.69
CA SER A 204 0.66 -20.48 -2.95
C SER A 204 0.19 -21.80 -3.62
N ASP A 205 -0.87 -22.42 -3.11
CA ASP A 205 -1.51 -23.61 -3.69
C ASP A 205 -2.79 -23.27 -4.46
N ILE A 206 -3.26 -22.02 -4.52
CA ILE A 206 -4.42 -21.62 -5.31
C ILE A 206 -4.01 -20.60 -6.37
N LYS A 207 -4.38 -20.89 -7.62
CA LYS A 207 -4.26 -20.03 -8.80
C LYS A 207 -5.67 -19.63 -9.26
N PRO A 208 -6.13 -18.42 -8.96
CA PRO A 208 -7.30 -17.80 -9.59
C PRO A 208 -7.26 -17.90 -11.12
N LEU A 209 -8.41 -18.22 -11.72
CA LEU A 209 -8.59 -18.29 -13.17
C LEU A 209 -9.67 -17.31 -13.66
N ALA A 210 -10.82 -17.26 -12.98
CA ALA A 210 -11.93 -16.41 -13.40
C ALA A 210 -12.78 -15.92 -12.22
N LEU A 211 -13.37 -14.74 -12.40
CA LEU A 211 -14.44 -14.21 -11.54
C LEU A 211 -15.58 -13.73 -12.44
N GLN A 212 -16.74 -14.36 -12.33
CA GLN A 212 -17.87 -14.13 -13.23
C GLN A 212 -19.14 -13.84 -12.45
N TRP A 213 -19.79 -12.73 -12.75
CA TRP A 213 -21.12 -12.46 -12.25
C TRP A 213 -22.15 -13.42 -12.87
N LEU A 214 -23.05 -13.92 -12.03
CA LEU A 214 -24.15 -14.79 -12.44
C LEU A 214 -25.48 -14.04 -12.40
N HIS A 215 -25.97 -13.71 -11.19
CA HIS A 215 -27.20 -12.96 -10.94
C HIS A 215 -27.24 -12.52 -9.47
N ASP A 216 -28.05 -11.51 -9.12
CA ASP A 216 -28.45 -11.15 -7.73
C ASP A 216 -27.34 -11.10 -6.66
N GLY A 217 -26.15 -10.57 -7.00
CA GLY A 217 -25.02 -10.53 -6.07
C GLY A 217 -24.13 -11.77 -6.10
N ILE A 218 -24.55 -12.85 -6.75
CA ILE A 218 -23.79 -14.09 -6.85
C ILE A 218 -22.73 -13.96 -7.95
N VAL A 219 -21.49 -14.26 -7.56
CA VAL A 219 -20.35 -14.41 -8.47
C VAL A 219 -19.75 -15.80 -8.35
N ARG A 220 -19.37 -16.37 -9.49
CA ARG A 220 -18.60 -17.60 -9.59
C ARG A 220 -17.12 -17.29 -9.62
N PHE A 221 -16.41 -17.77 -8.62
CA PHE A 221 -14.95 -17.77 -8.57
C PHE A 221 -14.42 -19.13 -9.01
N THR A 222 -13.62 -19.14 -10.08
CA THR A 222 -12.94 -20.34 -10.59
C THR A 222 -11.46 -20.25 -10.29
N PHE A 223 -10.91 -21.32 -9.73
CA PHE A 223 -9.49 -21.40 -9.40
C PHE A 223 -8.94 -22.81 -9.60
N GLN A 224 -7.64 -22.88 -9.83
CA GLN A 224 -6.88 -24.12 -9.93
C GLN A 224 -6.03 -24.30 -8.68
N ARG A 225 -5.96 -25.53 -8.16
CA ARG A 225 -4.97 -25.89 -7.16
C ARG A 225 -3.64 -26.24 -7.82
N ILE A 226 -2.56 -25.60 -7.39
CA ILE A 226 -1.25 -25.71 -8.06
C ILE A 226 -0.63 -27.10 -7.84
N ARG A 227 -0.75 -27.69 -6.65
CA ARG A 227 -0.14 -29.00 -6.34
C ARG A 227 -0.68 -30.17 -7.17
N ASN A 228 -1.96 -30.15 -7.50
CA ASN A 228 -2.66 -31.26 -8.18
C ASN A 228 -3.22 -30.87 -9.56
N GLN A 229 -3.07 -29.60 -9.96
CA GLN A 229 -3.58 -29.02 -11.19
C GLN A 229 -5.10 -29.17 -11.39
N ARG A 230 -5.87 -29.41 -10.32
CA ARG A 230 -7.33 -29.56 -10.39
C ARG A 230 -8.05 -28.22 -10.25
N CYS A 231 -9.15 -28.07 -10.97
CA CYS A 231 -9.95 -26.85 -10.96
C CYS A 231 -11.21 -26.99 -10.10
N PHE A 232 -11.59 -25.88 -9.48
CA PHE A 232 -12.70 -25.79 -8.56
C PHE A 232 -13.49 -24.50 -8.81
N GLN A 233 -14.78 -24.56 -8.52
CA GLN A 233 -15.68 -23.43 -8.55
C GLN A 233 -16.31 -23.19 -7.18
N LEU A 234 -16.38 -21.93 -6.80
CA LEU A 234 -17.04 -21.44 -5.60
C LEU A 234 -18.02 -20.33 -6.00
N GLU A 235 -19.26 -20.44 -5.54
CA GLU A 235 -20.22 -19.35 -5.63
C GLU A 235 -20.11 -18.48 -4.37
N ILE A 236 -19.99 -17.17 -4.58
CA ILE A 236 -19.77 -16.16 -3.56
C ILE A 236 -20.86 -15.12 -3.71
N GLU A 237 -21.53 -14.80 -2.61
CA GLU A 237 -22.43 -13.67 -2.55
C GLU A 237 -21.63 -12.40 -2.25
N LEU A 238 -21.68 -11.44 -3.18
CA LEU A 238 -21.12 -10.11 -3.01
C LEU A 238 -22.19 -9.19 -2.41
N PRO A 239 -21.89 -8.50 -1.30
CA PRO A 239 -22.81 -7.51 -0.78
C PRO A 239 -22.83 -6.25 -1.64
N ASP A 240 -24.02 -5.68 -1.80
CA ASP A 240 -24.18 -4.32 -2.32
C ASP A 240 -23.90 -3.26 -1.24
N HIS A 241 -23.81 -2.00 -1.67
CA HIS A 241 -23.55 -0.87 -0.78
C HIS A 241 -24.58 -0.79 0.36
N ASN A 242 -25.87 -0.95 0.07
CA ASN A 242 -26.93 -0.84 1.07
C ASN A 242 -26.82 -1.97 2.12
N GLN A 243 -26.54 -3.19 1.69
CA GLN A 243 -26.36 -4.34 2.59
C GLN A 243 -25.19 -4.12 3.56
N MET A 244 -24.09 -3.49 3.10
CA MET A 244 -22.95 -3.12 3.94
C MET A 244 -23.28 -1.94 4.87
N THR A 245 -23.92 -0.88 4.38
CA THR A 245 -24.28 0.30 5.18
C THR A 245 -25.24 -0.05 6.31
N PHE A 246 -26.23 -0.90 6.05
CA PHE A 246 -27.23 -1.31 7.04
C PHE A 246 -26.82 -2.55 7.87
N GLY A 247 -25.58 -3.02 7.71
CA GLY A 247 -24.98 -4.06 8.55
C GLY A 247 -25.64 -5.43 8.45
N ARG A 248 -26.23 -5.76 7.30
CA ARG A 248 -26.87 -7.06 7.06
C ARG A 248 -25.90 -8.14 6.56
N PHE A 249 -24.65 -7.76 6.30
CA PHE A 249 -23.64 -8.68 5.81
C PHE A 249 -22.58 -8.96 6.88
N PHE A 250 -22.62 -10.20 7.39
CA PHE A 250 -21.56 -10.74 8.23
C PHE A 250 -20.58 -11.50 7.34
N LEU A 251 -19.32 -11.56 7.75
CA LEU A 251 -18.43 -12.54 7.14
C LEU A 251 -19.00 -13.96 7.29
N PRO A 252 -18.70 -14.86 6.33
CA PRO A 252 -18.93 -16.28 6.50
C PRO A 252 -18.32 -16.76 7.83
N GLY A 253 -19.16 -17.23 8.75
CA GLY A 253 -18.74 -17.60 10.12
C GLY A 253 -19.23 -16.68 11.25
N GLY A 254 -20.06 -15.67 10.96
CA GLY A 254 -20.67 -14.81 11.99
C GLY A 254 -19.73 -13.75 12.59
N GLY A 255 -18.73 -13.32 11.80
CA GLY A 255 -17.73 -12.32 12.19
C GLY A 255 -18.27 -10.88 12.29
N PRO A 256 -17.40 -9.85 12.41
CA PRO A 256 -17.84 -8.46 12.55
C PRO A 256 -18.59 -7.93 11.31
N ILE A 257 -19.40 -6.89 11.51
CA ILE A 257 -20.19 -6.23 10.46
C ILE A 257 -19.25 -5.68 9.38
N VAL A 258 -19.48 -6.07 8.13
CA VAL A 258 -18.77 -5.55 6.97
C VAL A 258 -19.39 -4.22 6.55
N ARG A 259 -18.60 -3.14 6.57
CA ARG A 259 -19.08 -1.79 6.23
C ARG A 259 -18.54 -1.25 4.91
N GLU A 260 -17.50 -1.88 4.37
CA GLU A 260 -16.79 -1.40 3.19
C GLU A 260 -16.44 -2.57 2.24
N PRO A 261 -16.49 -2.34 0.91
CA PRO A 261 -16.07 -3.30 -0.11
C PRO A 261 -14.69 -3.95 0.15
N ALA A 262 -13.72 -3.16 0.62
CA ALA A 262 -12.37 -3.63 0.90
C ALA A 262 -12.32 -4.61 2.08
N GLN A 263 -13.18 -4.43 3.09
CA GLN A 263 -13.28 -5.33 4.25
C GLN A 263 -13.91 -6.66 3.85
N PHE A 264 -14.91 -6.63 2.95
CA PHE A 264 -15.50 -7.84 2.38
C PHE A 264 -14.44 -8.68 1.66
N ALA A 265 -13.75 -8.06 0.69
CA ALA A 265 -12.69 -8.70 -0.07
C ALA A 265 -11.62 -9.27 0.90
N ALA A 266 -11.29 -8.46 1.91
CA ALA A 266 -10.64 -8.77 3.19
C ALA A 266 -10.79 -10.23 3.62
N GLY A 267 -11.99 -10.45 4.15
CA GLY A 267 -12.38 -11.71 4.74
C GLY A 267 -12.49 -12.82 3.70
N LEU A 268 -12.90 -12.51 2.47
CA LEU A 268 -12.98 -13.51 1.42
C LEU A 268 -11.63 -14.16 1.11
N ALA A 269 -10.56 -13.39 0.89
CA ALA A 269 -9.25 -14.00 0.63
C ALA A 269 -8.69 -14.70 1.88
N SER A 270 -8.95 -14.19 3.08
CA SER A 270 -8.58 -14.87 4.33
C SER A 270 -9.25 -16.24 4.43
N ARG A 271 -10.57 -16.30 4.18
CA ARG A 271 -11.33 -17.54 4.14
C ARG A 271 -10.76 -18.50 3.09
N LEU A 272 -10.50 -18.03 1.87
CA LEU A 272 -9.89 -18.87 0.82
C LEU A 272 -8.51 -19.38 1.23
N ARG A 273 -7.72 -18.57 1.94
CA ARG A 273 -6.43 -18.99 2.50
C ARG A 273 -6.60 -20.07 3.58
N GLU A 274 -7.58 -19.95 4.47
CA GLU A 274 -7.88 -20.99 5.46
C GLU A 274 -8.38 -22.28 4.80
N LEU A 275 -9.32 -22.17 3.87
CA LEU A 275 -9.83 -23.29 3.08
C LEU A 275 -8.71 -23.99 2.31
N SER A 276 -7.75 -23.22 1.77
CA SER A 276 -6.56 -23.77 1.10
C SER A 276 -5.66 -24.61 2.01
N ALA A 277 -5.72 -24.37 3.33
CA ALA A 277 -4.98 -25.13 4.33
C ALA A 277 -5.75 -26.37 4.80
N ALA A 278 -7.08 -26.37 4.69
CA ALA A 278 -7.95 -27.49 5.05
C ALA A 278 -8.07 -28.53 3.91
N SER A 279 -8.62 -29.72 4.21
CA SER A 279 -8.68 -30.86 3.29
C SER A 279 -9.59 -30.63 2.05
N TYR A 280 -9.49 -31.52 1.05
CA TYR A 280 -10.17 -31.46 -0.26
C TYR A 280 -11.68 -31.13 -0.24
N SER A 281 -12.40 -31.50 0.81
CA SER A 281 -13.87 -31.44 0.85
C SER A 281 -14.47 -30.05 1.06
N LEU A 282 -13.66 -29.02 1.35
CA LEU A 282 -14.15 -27.71 1.79
C LEU A 282 -13.97 -26.58 0.74
N MET A 283 -13.44 -26.87 -0.45
CA MET A 283 -13.00 -25.83 -1.40
C MET A 283 -14.01 -25.47 -2.51
N GLY A 284 -15.02 -26.29 -2.77
CA GLY A 284 -16.02 -26.04 -3.82
C GLY A 284 -16.30 -27.27 -4.69
N THR A 285 -16.96 -27.06 -5.82
CA THR A 285 -17.28 -28.12 -6.79
C THR A 285 -16.12 -28.30 -7.77
N GLU A 286 -15.63 -29.53 -7.93
CA GLU A 286 -14.60 -29.84 -8.93
C GLU A 286 -15.13 -29.60 -10.34
N CYS A 287 -14.30 -29.01 -11.21
CA CYS A 287 -14.65 -28.69 -12.59
C CYS A 287 -13.47 -28.91 -13.53
N ASP A 288 -13.74 -28.89 -14.83
CA ASP A 288 -12.68 -28.89 -15.84
C ASP A 288 -11.92 -27.57 -15.83
N CYS A 289 -10.61 -27.65 -16.03
CA CYS A 289 -9.77 -26.48 -16.19
C CYS A 289 -10.01 -25.89 -17.58
N VAL A 290 -10.87 -24.87 -17.64
CA VAL A 290 -11.05 -24.07 -18.84
C VAL A 290 -9.90 -23.05 -18.89
N GLU A 291 -8.99 -23.22 -19.86
CA GLU A 291 -7.94 -22.23 -20.16
C GLU A 291 -8.52 -20.89 -20.64
#